data_AF-A0A1Y2BR11-F1
#
_entry.id   AF-A0A1Y2BR11-F1
#
_cell.length_a   1.000
_cell.length_b   1.000
_cell.length_c   1.000
_cell.angle_alpha   90.00
_cell.angle_beta   90.00
_cell.angle_gamma   90.00
#
_symmetry.space_group_name_H-M   'P 1'
#
loop_
_entity.id
_entity.type
_entity.pdbx_description
1 polymer ?
#
loop_
_entity_poly.entity_id
_entity_poly.type
_entity_poly.pdbx_seq_one_letter_code
_entity_poly.pdbx_strand_id
1 'polypeptide(L)'
;MALSAILVQLPNLRVLELTSADKKSFIGVTQALPATNIHRVRYEYNPAIENEDMWGAEEEDSYYIGDEENEFVDLFSKASFVFKAVVMKRNTSEFVKKEWIEEEGFWHRMAVRNGESRR
;
A
#
# COMPACT_ATOMS: atom_id res chain seq x y z
N MET A 1 -4.03 -13.67 -15.74
CA MET A 1 -5.08 -12.68 -15.37
C MET A 1 -4.41 -11.62 -14.52
N ALA A 2 -4.56 -10.33 -14.80
CA ALA A 2 -3.85 -9.29 -14.05
C ALA A 2 -4.51 -9.06 -12.67
N LEU A 3 -3.71 -8.87 -11.62
CA LEU A 3 -4.19 -8.60 -10.25
C LEU A 3 -5.15 -7.41 -10.20
N SER A 4 -4.90 -6.38 -11.01
CA SER A 4 -5.77 -5.22 -11.17
C SER A 4 -7.21 -5.57 -11.54
N ALA A 5 -7.42 -6.57 -12.41
CA ALA A 5 -8.76 -7.01 -12.81
C ALA A 5 -9.50 -7.73 -11.68
N ILE A 6 -8.77 -8.45 -10.82
CA ILE A 6 -9.34 -9.18 -9.69
C ILE A 6 -9.80 -8.20 -8.60
N LEU A 7 -9.02 -7.14 -8.33
CA LEU A 7 -9.34 -6.18 -7.26
C LEU A 7 -10.69 -5.49 -7.45
N VAL A 8 -11.07 -5.18 -8.70
CA VAL A 8 -12.37 -4.57 -9.02
C VAL A 8 -13.54 -5.52 -8.71
N GLN A 9 -13.30 -6.83 -8.71
CA GLN A 9 -14.31 -7.86 -8.40
C GLN A 9 -14.43 -8.16 -6.91
N LEU A 10 -13.65 -7.51 -6.04
CA LEU A 10 -13.65 -7.70 -4.60
C LEU A 10 -14.28 -6.49 -3.89
N PRO A 11 -15.63 -6.33 -3.92
CA PRO A 11 -16.30 -5.12 -3.45
C PRO A 11 -16.15 -4.87 -1.94
N ASN A 12 -15.82 -5.91 -1.17
CA ASN A 12 -15.65 -5.87 0.27
C ASN A 12 -14.18 -5.70 0.71
N LEU A 13 -13.23 -5.74 -0.22
CA LEU A 13 -11.82 -5.54 0.11
C LEU A 13 -11.58 -4.06 0.47
N ARG A 14 -11.09 -3.83 1.69
CA ARG A 14 -10.89 -2.49 2.27
C ARG A 14 -9.42 -2.14 2.45
N VAL A 15 -8.59 -3.14 2.68
CA VAL A 15 -7.16 -3.03 2.92
C VAL A 15 -6.44 -3.91 1.91
N LEU A 16 -5.39 -3.38 1.29
CA LEU A 16 -4.52 -4.12 0.38
C LEU A 16 -3.08 -3.98 0.84
N GLU A 17 -2.42 -5.10 1.07
CA GLU A 17 -1.00 -5.17 1.38
C GLU A 17 -0.39 -6.11 0.34
N LEU A 18 0.62 -5.63 -0.38
CA LEU A 18 1.21 -6.36 -1.49
C LEU A 18 2.72 -6.23 -1.45
N THR A 19 3.39 -7.38 -1.37
CA THR A 19 4.83 -7.51 -1.53
C THR A 19 5.10 -8.09 -2.92
N SER A 20 6.00 -7.46 -3.69
CA SER A 20 6.33 -7.89 -5.05
C SER A 20 7.72 -7.43 -5.45
N ALA A 21 8.41 -8.23 -6.27
CA ALA A 21 9.63 -7.81 -6.98
C ALA A 21 9.31 -7.01 -8.26
N ASP A 22 8.07 -7.02 -8.74
CA ASP A 22 7.67 -6.34 -9.98
C ASP A 22 6.97 -5.01 -9.70
N LYS A 23 7.65 -3.90 -10.03
CA LYS A 23 7.06 -2.54 -9.95
C LYS A 23 5.87 -2.35 -10.90
N LYS A 24 5.80 -3.05 -12.04
CA LYS A 24 4.68 -2.92 -12.99
C LYS A 24 3.37 -3.42 -12.39
N SER A 25 3.44 -4.45 -11.54
CA SER A 25 2.30 -4.93 -10.77
C SER A 25 1.74 -3.84 -9.85
N PHE A 26 2.59 -3.05 -9.19
CA PHE A 26 2.14 -1.91 -8.37
C PHE A 26 1.46 -0.82 -9.20
N ILE A 27 2.00 -0.48 -10.38
CA ILE A 27 1.40 0.51 -11.28
C ILE A 27 0.01 0.03 -11.71
N GLY A 28 -0.11 -1.22 -12.16
CA GLY A 28 -1.39 -1.80 -12.59
C GLY A 28 -2.44 -1.83 -11.48
N VAL A 29 -2.03 -2.17 -10.26
CA VAL A 29 -2.91 -2.10 -9.08
C VAL A 29 -3.34 -0.66 -8.80
N THR A 30 -2.40 0.28 -8.81
CA THR A 30 -2.66 1.70 -8.49
C THR A 30 -3.65 2.33 -9.46
N GLN A 31 -3.54 1.99 -10.75
CA GLN A 31 -4.50 2.40 -11.78
C GLN A 31 -5.92 1.85 -11.57
N ALA A 32 -6.06 0.67 -10.94
CA ALA A 32 -7.35 0.07 -10.63
C ALA A 32 -7.99 0.62 -9.35
N LEU A 33 -7.20 1.16 -8.41
CA LEU A 33 -7.68 1.64 -7.12
C LEU A 33 -8.89 2.59 -7.20
N PRO A 34 -8.99 3.55 -8.13
CA PRO A 34 -10.17 4.43 -8.24
C PRO A 34 -11.50 3.68 -8.38
N ALA A 35 -11.51 2.49 -8.98
CA ALA A 35 -12.69 1.66 -9.18
C ALA A 35 -12.98 0.70 -8.01
N THR A 36 -12.19 0.78 -6.93
CA THR A 36 -12.30 -0.13 -5.77
C THR A 36 -12.76 0.60 -4.52
N ASN A 37 -13.23 -0.19 -3.55
CA ASN A 37 -13.62 0.24 -2.21
C ASN A 37 -12.46 0.25 -1.19
N ILE A 38 -11.23 0.05 -1.67
CA ILE A 38 -10.02 -0.02 -0.85
C ILE A 38 -9.69 1.38 -0.33
N HIS A 39 -9.48 1.50 0.98
CA HIS A 39 -9.15 2.76 1.65
C HIS A 39 -7.74 2.77 2.27
N ARG A 40 -7.05 1.62 2.25
CA ARG A 40 -5.69 1.50 2.77
C ARG A 40 -4.87 0.61 1.86
N VAL A 41 -3.70 1.09 1.43
CA VAL A 41 -2.78 0.35 0.57
C VAL A 41 -1.36 0.43 1.13
N ARG A 42 -0.63 -0.67 1.11
CA ARG A 42 0.79 -0.74 1.43
C ARG A 42 1.51 -1.62 0.42
N TYR A 43 2.59 -1.10 -0.14
CA TYR A 43 3.43 -1.81 -1.12
C TYR A 43 4.85 -1.95 -0.58
N GLU A 44 5.34 -3.17 -0.65
CA GLU A 44 6.70 -3.54 -0.30
C GLU A 44 7.38 -4.08 -1.56
N TYR A 45 8.44 -3.40 -2.00
CA TYR A 45 9.28 -3.91 -3.07
C TYR A 45 10.35 -4.81 -2.47
N ASN A 46 10.33 -6.08 -2.86
CA ASN A 46 11.29 -7.08 -2.38
C ASN A 46 11.93 -7.78 -3.59
N PRO A 47 13.14 -7.35 -4.02
CA PRO A 47 13.83 -7.92 -5.18
C PRO A 47 14.33 -9.35 -4.91
N ALA A 48 14.49 -9.76 -3.64
CA ALA A 48 14.90 -11.11 -3.29
C ALA A 48 13.86 -12.19 -3.67
N ILE A 49 12.60 -11.81 -3.91
CA ILE A 49 11.55 -12.73 -4.37
C ILE A 49 11.86 -13.33 -5.75
N GLU A 50 12.60 -12.61 -6.61
CA GLU A 50 12.98 -13.09 -7.95
C GLU A 50 14.26 -13.94 -7.96
N ASN A 51 15.08 -13.86 -6.91
CA ASN A 51 16.36 -14.55 -6.82
C ASN A 51 16.23 -15.85 -6.00
N GLU A 52 15.90 -16.97 -6.68
CA GLU A 52 15.90 -18.30 -6.06
C GLU A 52 17.31 -18.81 -5.67
N ASP A 53 18.37 -18.19 -6.20
CA ASP A 53 19.76 -18.57 -5.92
C ASP A 53 20.31 -17.86 -4.66
N MET A 54 19.77 -18.21 -3.50
CA MET A 54 20.25 -17.75 -2.19
C MET A 54 21.57 -18.44 -1.77
N TRP A 55 22.62 -18.28 -2.56
CA TRP A 55 24.00 -18.56 -2.16
C TRP A 55 24.90 -17.38 -2.61
N GLY A 56 24.79 -16.25 -1.91
CA GLY A 56 25.75 -15.15 -2.01
C GLY A 56 25.21 -13.80 -2.49
N ALA A 57 23.91 -13.65 -2.71
CA ALA A 57 23.32 -12.33 -2.88
C ALA A 57 23.39 -11.60 -1.53
N GLU A 58 24.12 -10.49 -1.47
CA GLU A 58 23.94 -9.50 -0.41
C GLU A 58 22.43 -9.23 -0.32
N GLU A 59 21.83 -9.38 0.86
CA GLU A 59 20.40 -9.16 1.08
C GLU A 59 20.07 -7.74 0.57
N GLU A 60 19.54 -7.61 -0.65
CA GLU A 60 18.99 -6.35 -1.10
C GLU A 60 17.78 -6.09 -0.22
N ASP A 61 17.93 -5.13 0.69
CA ASP A 61 16.92 -4.80 1.69
C ASP A 61 15.59 -4.50 0.99
N SER A 62 14.53 -5.17 1.47
CA SER A 62 13.17 -4.85 1.06
C SER A 62 12.84 -3.43 1.50
N TYR A 63 12.17 -2.67 0.65
CA TYR A 63 11.81 -1.28 0.95
C TYR A 63 10.37 -0.98 0.60
N TYR A 64 9.75 -0.10 1.39
CA TYR A 64 8.37 0.32 1.18
C TYR A 64 8.29 1.43 0.14
N ILE A 65 7.33 1.29 -0.77
CA ILE A 65 7.05 2.34 -1.76
C ILE A 65 6.15 3.39 -1.12
N GLY A 66 6.78 4.47 -0.69
CA GLY A 66 6.15 5.62 -0.04
C GLY A 66 6.05 6.85 -0.94
N ASP A 67 6.25 8.01 -0.33
CA ASP A 67 6.27 9.33 -0.97
C ASP A 67 7.53 9.61 -1.82
N GLU A 68 8.56 8.78 -1.69
CA GLU A 68 9.83 8.97 -2.40
C GLU A 68 9.77 8.59 -3.89
N GLU A 69 8.76 7.82 -4.30
CA GLU A 69 8.61 7.36 -5.68
C GLU A 69 7.55 8.21 -6.44
N ASN A 70 8.02 9.29 -7.06
CA ASN A 70 7.20 10.32 -7.72
C ASN A 70 6.09 9.76 -8.65
N GLU A 71 6.37 8.68 -9.39
CA GLU A 71 5.38 8.05 -10.28
C GLU A 71 4.17 7.52 -9.51
N PHE A 72 4.39 6.87 -8.37
CA PHE A 72 3.31 6.36 -7.52
C PHE A 72 2.58 7.51 -6.82
N VAL A 73 3.31 8.54 -6.36
CA VAL A 73 2.72 9.70 -5.69
C VAL A 73 1.63 10.35 -6.55
N ASP A 74 1.91 10.59 -7.82
CA ASP A 74 0.96 11.19 -8.74
C ASP A 74 -0.27 10.30 -8.99
N LEU A 75 -0.06 8.99 -9.15
CA LEU A 75 -1.13 8.03 -9.38
C LEU A 75 -2.05 7.87 -8.16
N PHE A 76 -1.45 7.77 -6.96
CA PHE A 76 -2.19 7.68 -5.70
C PHE A 76 -2.96 8.97 -5.41
N SER A 77 -2.34 10.12 -5.65
CA SER A 77 -2.99 11.42 -5.47
C SER A 77 -4.24 11.56 -6.37
N LYS A 78 -4.14 11.14 -7.63
CA LYS A 78 -5.29 11.07 -8.57
C LYS A 78 -6.38 10.11 -8.09
N ALA A 79 -6.00 9.03 -7.41
CA ALA A 79 -6.93 8.09 -6.79
C ALA A 79 -7.48 8.54 -5.42
N SER A 80 -7.21 9.79 -5.01
CA SER A 80 -7.59 10.38 -3.72
C SER A 80 -6.92 9.72 -2.50
N PHE A 81 -5.69 9.22 -2.67
CA PHE A 81 -4.89 8.70 -1.56
C PHE A 81 -3.86 9.73 -1.08
N VAL A 82 -3.54 9.66 0.21
CA VAL A 82 -2.50 10.45 0.88
C VAL A 82 -1.58 9.50 1.62
N PHE A 83 -0.27 9.70 1.51
CA PHE A 83 0.72 8.91 2.22
C PHE A 83 0.77 9.26 3.72
N LYS A 84 0.96 8.23 4.54
CA LYS A 84 1.17 8.32 5.99
C LYS A 84 2.48 7.59 6.30
N ALA A 85 3.56 8.33 6.57
CA ALA A 85 4.91 7.78 6.66
C ALA A 85 5.14 6.82 7.83
N VAL A 86 4.77 7.21 9.05
CA VAL A 86 4.80 6.32 10.23
C VAL A 86 3.65 6.72 11.14
N VAL A 87 2.91 5.74 11.65
CA VAL A 87 1.80 5.97 12.59
C VAL A 87 1.99 5.11 13.83
N MET A 88 1.89 5.72 15.01
CA MET A 88 1.85 4.97 16.27
C MET A 88 0.46 4.38 16.46
N LYS A 89 0.38 3.05 16.58
CA LYS A 89 -0.87 2.33 16.88
C LYS A 89 -0.80 1.68 18.23
N ARG A 90 -1.92 1.71 18.95
CA ARG A 90 -2.05 0.96 20.19
C ARG A 90 -1.99 -0.53 19.85
N ASN A 91 -1.08 -1.24 20.50
CA ASN A 91 -0.98 -2.67 20.35
C ASN A 91 -2.20 -3.33 20.99
N THR A 92 -2.89 -4.18 20.22
CA THR A 92 -4.04 -4.96 20.68
C THR A 92 -3.69 -6.44 20.89
N SER A 93 -2.43 -6.83 20.66
CA SER A 93 -1.95 -8.20 20.87
C SER A 93 -1.83 -8.51 22.35
N GLU A 94 -2.38 -9.64 22.76
CA GLU A 94 -2.25 -10.17 24.12
C GLU A 94 -0.83 -10.69 24.43
N PHE A 95 0.00 -10.89 23.39
CA PHE A 95 1.30 -11.56 23.50
C PHE A 95 2.49 -10.59 23.56
N VAL A 96 2.30 -9.31 23.20
CA VAL A 96 3.40 -8.35 23.03
C VAL A 96 3.21 -7.17 24.00
N LYS A 97 4.14 -7.03 24.96
CA LYS A 97 4.07 -6.04 26.06
C LYS A 97 4.22 -4.56 25.66
N LYS A 98 4.60 -4.25 24.42
CA LYS A 98 4.67 -2.85 23.96
C LYS A 98 3.26 -2.30 23.78
N GLU A 99 2.90 -1.23 24.48
CA GLU A 99 1.55 -0.62 24.39
C GLU A 99 1.31 0.10 23.06
N TRP A 100 2.39 0.58 22.42
CA TRP A 100 2.36 1.24 21.13
C TRP A 100 3.35 0.57 20.18
N ILE A 101 2.90 0.32 18.95
CA ILE A 101 3.71 -0.19 17.85
C ILE A 101 3.79 0.85 16.76
N GLU A 102 4.97 0.97 16.15
CA GLU A 102 5.15 1.73 14.93
C GLU A 102 4.54 0.94 13.78
N GLU A 103 3.64 1.58 13.05
CA GLU A 103 3.17 1.11 11.78
C GLU A 103 3.86 1.90 10.68
N GLU A 104 4.62 1.18 9.86
CA GLU A 104 5.33 1.69 8.69
C GLU A 104 4.38 2.22 7.62
N GLY A 105 4.96 2.94 6.66
CA GLY A 105 4.23 3.83 5.77
C GLY A 105 3.12 3.17 4.95
N PHE A 106 1.99 3.87 4.82
CA PHE A 106 0.86 3.40 4.01
C PHE A 106 0.12 4.55 3.32
N TRP A 107 -0.58 4.21 2.24
CA TRP A 107 -1.46 5.12 1.51
C TRP A 107 -2.90 5.00 2.02
N HIS A 108 -3.53 6.14 2.33
CA HIS A 108 -4.89 6.20 2.84
C HIS A 108 -5.81 6.99 1.91
N ARG A 109 -6.96 6.42 1.57
CA ARG A 109 -7.97 7.12 0.76
C ARG A 109 -8.68 8.17 1.61
N MET A 110 -8.66 9.40 1.15
CA MET A 110 -9.46 10.47 1.72
C MET A 110 -10.93 10.25 1.36
N ALA A 111 -11.82 10.28 2.36
CA ALA A 111 -13.24 10.34 2.08
C ALA A 111 -13.51 11.60 1.24
N VAL A 112 -14.11 11.44 0.06
CA VAL A 112 -14.57 12.58 -0.73
C VAL A 112 -15.59 13.31 0.15
N ARG A 113 -15.25 14.51 0.63
CA ARG A 113 -16.20 15.39 1.31
C ARG A 113 -17.24 15.83 0.29
N ASN A 114 -18.24 14.99 0.05
CA ASN A 114 -19.44 15.39 -0.67
C ASN A 114 -20.25 16.30 0.25
N GLY A 115 -20.10 17.61 0.06
CA GLY A 115 -21.07 18.60 0.53
C GLY A 115 -20.65 19.44 1.73
N GLU A 116 -19.74 20.40 1.52
CA GLU A 116 -19.94 21.74 2.11
C GLU A 116 -20.70 22.60 1.09
N SER A 117 -21.95 22.20 0.81
CA SER A 117 -22.93 23.14 0.26
C SER A 117 -23.33 24.03 1.43
N ARG A 118 -22.63 25.17 1.58
CA ARG A 118 -23.05 26.25 2.46
C ARG A 118 -24.41 26.74 1.97
N ARG A 119 -25.46 26.32 2.65
CA ARG A 119 -26.73 27.04 2.70
C ARG A 119 -26.61 28.17 3.70
#